data_AF-A0A858AR11-F1
#
_entry.id   AF-A0A858AR11-F1
#
_cell.length_a   1.000
_cell.length_b   1.000
_cell.length_c   1.000
_cell.angle_alpha   90.00
_cell.angle_beta   90.00
_cell.angle_gamma   90.00
#
_symmetry.space_group_name_H-M   'P 1'
#
loop_
_entity.id
_entity.type
_entity.pdbx_description
1 polymer ?
#
loop_
_entity_poly.entity_id
_entity_poly.type
_entity_poly.pdbx_seq_one_letter_code
_entity_poly.pdbx_strand_id
1 'polypeptide(L)'
;MTELQASKISEFLEKKISEEEMDLVFEDLVSMISLYLATTLFGLDINRLYMEGIENNTPIEDIIKQAQHEILLSKSEISEHLQIIFEDEERSEMFATGCVESGVYDFELPNSLQKFLDEQQVSKDDYIVEMIISFQSEFYDFFTTEVNVEEWKDEIIEQILLNWE
;
A
#
# COMPACT_ATOMS: atom_id res chain seq x y z
N MET A 1 -18.35 -3.29 7.05
CA MET A 1 -18.48 -4.40 8.04
C MET A 1 -19.49 -4.04 9.16
N THR A 2 -20.05 -4.97 9.95
CA THR A 2 -20.88 -4.61 11.14
C THR A 2 -20.06 -4.53 12.43
N GLU A 3 -20.50 -3.73 13.42
CA GLU A 3 -19.83 -3.63 14.74
C GLU A 3 -19.66 -4.98 15.45
N LEU A 4 -20.66 -5.88 15.33
CA LEU A 4 -20.58 -7.21 15.93
C LEU A 4 -19.53 -8.09 15.23
N GLN A 5 -19.38 -7.97 13.91
CA GLN A 5 -18.32 -8.67 13.18
C GLN A 5 -16.95 -8.12 13.56
N ALA A 6 -16.80 -6.79 13.60
CA ALA A 6 -15.55 -6.13 14.01
C ALA A 6 -15.10 -6.59 15.40
N SER A 7 -16.01 -6.59 16.39
CA SER A 7 -15.69 -7.02 17.76
C SER A 7 -15.22 -8.49 17.83
N LYS A 8 -15.83 -9.38 17.04
CA LYS A 8 -15.43 -10.80 17.00
C LYS A 8 -14.08 -11.00 16.32
N ILE A 9 -13.80 -10.22 15.28
CA ILE A 9 -12.51 -10.25 14.58
C ILE A 9 -11.42 -9.77 15.54
N SER A 10 -11.60 -8.64 16.23
CA SER A 10 -10.62 -8.18 17.23
C SER A 10 -10.35 -9.24 18.31
N GLU A 11 -11.40 -9.87 18.87
CA GLU A 11 -11.23 -10.93 19.86
C GLU A 11 -10.46 -12.14 19.30
N PHE A 12 -10.67 -12.47 18.03
CA PHE A 12 -9.94 -13.54 17.35
C PHE A 12 -8.46 -13.18 17.18
N LEU A 13 -8.14 -11.99 16.68
CA LEU A 13 -6.77 -11.53 16.49
C LEU A 13 -5.98 -11.58 17.80
N GLU A 14 -6.55 -11.06 18.89
CA GLU A 14 -5.90 -11.05 20.22
C GLU A 14 -5.62 -12.45 20.80
N LYS A 15 -6.43 -13.46 20.44
CA LYS A 15 -6.40 -14.78 21.11
C LYS A 15 -5.86 -15.91 20.25
N LYS A 16 -5.83 -15.74 18.92
CA LYS A 16 -5.64 -16.82 17.96
C LYS A 16 -4.58 -16.56 16.92
N ILE A 17 -4.22 -15.31 16.67
CA ILE A 17 -3.09 -14.95 15.81
C ILE A 17 -1.90 -14.61 16.69
N SER A 18 -0.71 -15.12 16.35
CA SER A 18 0.50 -14.74 17.08
C SER A 18 0.91 -13.30 16.76
N GLU A 19 1.71 -12.67 17.62
CA GLU A 19 2.30 -11.37 17.31
C GLU A 19 3.11 -11.44 16.01
N GLU A 20 3.92 -12.48 15.81
CA GLU A 20 4.69 -12.68 14.58
C GLU A 20 3.81 -12.78 13.32
N GLU A 21 2.65 -13.45 13.38
CA GLU A 21 1.72 -13.53 12.25
C GLU A 21 1.05 -12.18 11.99
N MET A 22 0.73 -11.42 13.04
CA MET A 22 0.19 -10.07 12.88
C MET A 22 1.22 -9.11 12.28
N ASP A 23 2.48 -9.19 12.71
CA ASP A 23 3.56 -8.34 12.21
C ASP A 23 3.75 -8.54 10.69
N LEU A 24 3.75 -9.79 10.22
CA LEU A 24 3.81 -10.08 8.79
C LEU A 24 2.62 -9.50 8.01
N VAL A 25 1.41 -9.59 8.56
CA VAL A 25 0.22 -8.98 7.95
C VAL A 25 0.37 -7.46 7.86
N PHE A 26 0.93 -6.82 8.88
CA PHE A 26 1.20 -5.39 8.84
C PHE A 26 2.30 -5.01 7.84
N GLU A 27 3.39 -5.78 7.76
CA GLU A 27 4.46 -5.56 6.79
C GLU A 27 3.95 -5.66 5.35
N ASP A 28 3.11 -6.67 5.06
CA ASP A 28 2.45 -6.83 3.78
C ASP A 28 1.48 -5.67 3.49
N LEU A 29 0.77 -5.19 4.51
CA LEU A 29 -0.18 -4.10 4.37
C LEU A 29 0.54 -2.78 4.07
N VAL A 30 1.64 -2.51 4.76
CA VAL A 30 2.54 -1.36 4.50
C VAL A 30 3.10 -1.44 3.09
N SER A 31 3.52 -2.63 2.64
CA SER A 31 4.07 -2.83 1.29
C SER A 31 3.05 -2.53 0.20
N MET A 32 1.82 -3.05 0.34
CA MET A 32 0.71 -2.78 -0.57
C MET A 32 0.36 -1.29 -0.63
N ILE A 33 0.20 -0.64 0.53
CA ILE A 33 -0.12 0.79 0.60
C ILE A 33 1.01 1.62 0.00
N SER A 34 2.26 1.24 0.26
CA SER A 34 3.43 1.92 -0.29
C SER A 34 3.42 1.90 -1.82
N LEU A 35 3.17 0.73 -2.42
CA LEU A 35 3.12 0.58 -3.88
C LEU A 35 1.98 1.39 -4.50
N TYR A 36 0.79 1.33 -3.88
CA TYR A 36 -0.35 2.10 -4.36
C TYR A 36 -0.11 3.61 -4.24
N LEU A 37 0.40 4.07 -3.10
CA LEU A 37 0.77 5.47 -2.87
C LEU A 37 1.85 5.97 -3.85
N ALA A 38 2.86 5.16 -4.13
CA ALA A 38 3.87 5.46 -5.14
C ALA A 38 3.25 5.63 -6.52
N THR A 39 2.32 4.75 -6.87
CA THR A 39 1.58 4.81 -8.14
C THR A 39 0.73 6.09 -8.23
N THR A 40 0.09 6.52 -7.15
CA THR A 40 -0.69 7.78 -7.14
C THR A 40 0.19 9.03 -7.19
N LEU A 41 1.38 8.99 -6.56
CA LEU A 41 2.28 10.14 -6.50
C LEU A 41 3.05 10.36 -7.82
N PHE A 42 3.60 9.30 -8.40
CA PHE A 42 4.53 9.40 -9.54
C PHE A 42 4.38 8.29 -10.58
N GLY A 43 3.27 7.54 -10.58
CA GLY A 43 3.01 6.49 -11.56
C GLY A 43 2.95 7.01 -13.01
N LEU A 44 2.52 8.26 -13.23
CA LEU A 44 2.53 8.87 -14.56
C LEU A 44 3.94 9.13 -15.08
N ASP A 45 4.85 9.55 -14.21
CA ASP A 45 6.26 9.78 -14.57
C ASP A 45 6.97 8.46 -14.84
N ILE A 46 6.72 7.44 -14.01
CA ILE A 46 7.18 6.07 -14.26
C ILE A 46 6.69 5.59 -15.62
N ASN A 47 5.39 5.72 -15.90
CA ASN A 47 4.83 5.26 -17.18
C ASN A 47 5.48 5.96 -18.37
N ARG A 48 5.66 7.28 -18.28
CA ARG A 48 6.32 8.07 -19.33
C ARG A 48 7.74 7.57 -19.58
N LEU A 49 8.54 7.44 -18.52
CA LEU A 49 9.93 7.00 -18.60
C LEU A 49 10.05 5.57 -19.13
N TYR A 50 9.17 4.68 -18.67
CA TYR A 50 9.11 3.31 -19.17
C TYR A 50 8.82 3.28 -20.67
N MET A 51 7.77 3.97 -21.12
CA MET A 51 7.40 3.99 -22.54
C MET A 51 8.49 4.62 -23.42
N GLU A 52 9.08 5.74 -23.00
CA GLU A 52 10.22 6.35 -23.69
C GLU A 52 11.43 5.40 -23.76
N GLY A 53 11.70 4.66 -22.68
CA GLY A 53 12.78 3.68 -22.62
C GLY A 53 12.56 2.50 -23.57
N ILE A 54 11.35 1.96 -23.60
CA ILE A 54 10.96 0.89 -24.53
C ILE A 54 11.07 1.34 -25.99
N GLU A 55 10.60 2.55 -26.32
CA GLU A 55 10.72 3.13 -27.67
C GLU A 55 12.19 3.27 -28.11
N ASN A 56 13.08 3.57 -27.16
CA ASN A 56 14.51 3.75 -27.41
C ASN A 56 15.36 2.47 -27.26
N ASN A 57 14.77 1.33 -26.90
CA ASN A 57 15.47 0.10 -26.52
C ASN A 57 16.48 0.30 -25.36
N THR A 58 16.15 1.16 -24.41
CA THR A 58 16.93 1.39 -23.19
C THR A 58 16.78 0.19 -22.26
N PRO A 59 17.88 -0.36 -21.69
CA PRO A 59 17.79 -1.41 -20.67
C PRO A 59 16.99 -0.96 -19.44
N ILE A 60 16.25 -1.88 -18.81
CA ILE A 60 15.38 -1.55 -17.67
C ILE A 60 16.18 -0.94 -16.50
N GLU A 61 17.42 -1.39 -16.28
CA GLU A 61 18.29 -0.88 -15.23
C GLU A 61 18.68 0.59 -15.46
N ASP A 62 18.74 1.03 -16.71
CA ASP A 62 19.03 2.42 -17.06
C ASP A 62 17.76 3.28 -16.95
N ILE A 63 16.58 2.73 -17.27
CA ILE A 63 15.28 3.37 -17.01
C ILE A 63 15.08 3.59 -15.51
N ILE A 64 15.39 2.59 -14.67
CA ILE A 64 15.31 2.68 -13.21
C ILE A 64 16.20 3.81 -12.69
N LYS A 65 17.47 3.85 -13.08
CA LYS A 65 18.38 4.92 -12.66
C LYS A 65 17.91 6.29 -13.11
N GLN A 66 17.37 6.39 -14.32
CA GLN A 66 16.81 7.64 -14.83
C GLN A 66 15.60 8.06 -13.99
N ALA A 67 14.68 7.16 -13.67
CA ALA A 67 13.52 7.43 -12.83
C ALA A 67 13.91 7.84 -11.42
N GLN A 68 14.85 7.12 -10.80
CA GLN A 68 15.39 7.47 -9.47
C GLN A 68 16.03 8.87 -9.48
N HIS A 69 16.65 9.28 -10.59
CA HIS A 69 17.24 10.61 -10.72
C HIS A 69 16.23 11.73 -11.04
N GLU A 70 15.26 11.48 -11.92
CA GLU A 70 14.32 12.49 -12.42
C GLU A 70 13.12 12.70 -11.49
N ILE A 71 12.63 11.64 -10.84
CA ILE A 71 11.50 11.71 -9.94
C ILE A 71 11.99 12.30 -8.62
N LEU A 72 11.64 13.57 -8.41
CA LEU A 72 11.87 14.28 -7.16
C LEU A 72 10.62 14.19 -6.31
N LEU A 73 10.76 13.64 -5.12
CA LEU A 73 9.69 13.54 -4.16
C LEU A 73 10.19 13.97 -2.79
N SER A 74 9.50 14.92 -2.18
CA SER A 74 9.78 15.42 -0.85
C SER A 74 8.82 14.85 0.18
N LYS A 75 9.26 14.86 1.44
CA LYS A 75 8.40 14.46 2.57
C LYS A 75 7.16 15.35 2.72
N SER A 76 7.25 16.63 2.31
CA SER A 76 6.12 17.57 2.32
C SER A 76 5.04 17.13 1.33
N GLU A 77 5.43 16.74 0.12
CA GLU A 77 4.49 16.28 -0.92
C GLU A 77 3.76 15.01 -0.48
N ILE A 78 4.47 14.05 0.13
CA ILE A 78 3.85 12.86 0.71
C ILE A 78 2.87 13.23 1.81
N SER A 79 3.29 14.11 2.74
CA SER A 79 2.45 14.55 3.86
C SER A 79 1.17 15.25 3.38
N GLU A 80 1.29 16.16 2.40
CA GLU A 80 0.15 16.88 1.81
C GLU A 80 -0.80 15.92 1.09
N HIS A 81 -0.26 14.95 0.34
CA HIS A 81 -1.06 13.95 -0.36
C HIS A 81 -1.83 13.06 0.63
N LEU A 82 -1.16 12.53 1.65
CA LEU A 82 -1.79 11.70 2.68
C LEU A 82 -2.79 12.49 3.51
N GLN A 83 -2.52 13.77 3.82
CA GLN A 83 -3.48 14.62 4.49
C GLN A 83 -4.76 14.78 3.66
N ILE A 84 -4.64 15.03 2.35
CA ILE A 84 -5.79 15.15 1.43
C ILE A 84 -6.61 13.86 1.38
N ILE A 85 -5.95 12.70 1.46
CA ILE A 85 -6.60 11.38 1.46
C ILE A 85 -7.32 11.16 2.80
N PHE A 86 -6.64 11.34 3.92
CA PHE A 86 -7.13 10.95 5.24
C PHE A 86 -7.98 12.01 5.98
N GLU A 87 -8.11 13.22 5.44
CA GLU A 87 -8.97 14.26 6.01
C GLU A 87 -10.47 14.00 5.78
N ASP A 88 -10.83 13.15 4.81
CA ASP A 88 -12.21 12.86 4.41
C ASP A 88 -12.46 11.35 4.40
N GLU A 89 -13.49 10.91 5.13
CA GLU A 89 -13.87 9.49 5.23
C GLU A 89 -14.12 8.85 3.85
N GLU A 90 -14.76 9.58 2.92
CA GLU A 90 -15.01 9.09 1.55
C GLU A 90 -13.70 8.88 0.80
N ARG A 91 -12.72 9.77 1.00
CA ARG A 91 -11.41 9.67 0.33
C ARG A 91 -10.54 8.57 0.93
N SER A 92 -10.57 8.39 2.26
CA SER A 92 -9.93 7.26 2.93
C SER A 92 -10.47 5.95 2.39
N GLU A 93 -11.80 5.83 2.26
CA GLU A 93 -12.45 4.63 1.72
C GLU A 93 -12.08 4.40 0.25
N MET A 94 -12.08 5.45 -0.58
CA MET A 94 -11.65 5.36 -1.98
C MET A 94 -10.18 4.93 -2.10
N PHE A 95 -9.29 5.47 -1.27
CA PHE A 95 -7.88 5.10 -1.28
C PHE A 95 -7.68 3.64 -0.84
N ALA A 96 -8.31 3.23 0.25
CA ALA A 96 -8.25 1.86 0.76
C ALA A 96 -8.80 0.86 -0.26
N THR A 97 -9.94 1.15 -0.87
CA THR A 97 -10.53 0.34 -1.95
C THR A 97 -9.59 0.27 -3.14
N GLY A 98 -9.01 1.41 -3.55
CA GLY A 98 -8.04 1.47 -4.63
C GLY A 98 -6.79 0.62 -4.38
N CYS A 99 -6.29 0.57 -3.14
CA CYS A 99 -5.17 -0.31 -2.78
C CYS A 99 -5.51 -1.77 -3.11
N VAL A 100 -6.69 -2.24 -2.68
CA VAL A 100 -7.15 -3.62 -2.87
C VAL A 100 -7.47 -3.92 -4.34
N GLU A 101 -8.13 -3.00 -5.05
CA GLU A 101 -8.55 -3.19 -6.44
C GLU A 101 -7.42 -3.02 -7.46
N SER A 102 -6.33 -2.33 -7.10
CA SER A 102 -5.23 -2.03 -8.02
C SER A 102 -4.60 -3.29 -8.63
N GLY A 103 -4.68 -4.43 -7.93
CA GLY A 103 -4.04 -5.69 -8.34
C GLY A 103 -2.51 -5.61 -8.36
N VAL A 104 -1.93 -4.52 -7.86
CA VAL A 104 -0.47 -4.28 -7.81
C VAL A 104 0.19 -5.16 -6.75
N TYR A 105 -0.58 -5.66 -5.78
CA TYR A 105 -0.09 -6.52 -4.69
C TYR A 105 -1.08 -7.66 -4.42
N ASP A 106 -0.58 -8.90 -4.34
CA ASP A 106 -1.38 -10.06 -3.94
C ASP A 106 -1.28 -10.23 -2.42
N PHE A 107 -2.16 -9.54 -1.69
CA PHE A 107 -2.18 -9.60 -0.23
C PHE A 107 -2.78 -10.92 0.26
N GLU A 108 -1.98 -11.72 0.97
CA GLU A 108 -2.42 -12.99 1.57
C GLU A 108 -2.67 -12.84 3.08
N LEU A 109 -3.86 -13.24 3.52
CA LEU A 109 -4.15 -13.37 4.94
C LEU A 109 -3.69 -14.75 5.45
N PRO A 110 -3.23 -14.84 6.71
CA PRO A 110 -3.03 -16.11 7.38
C PRO A 110 -4.26 -17.00 7.22
N ASN A 111 -4.06 -18.28 6.86
CA ASN A 111 -5.15 -19.22 6.60
C ASN A 111 -6.17 -19.31 7.75
N SER A 112 -5.71 -19.17 8.99
CA SER A 112 -6.53 -19.13 10.20
C SER A 112 -7.47 -17.93 10.22
N LEU A 113 -6.96 -16.75 9.85
CA LEU A 113 -7.72 -15.51 9.75
C LEU A 113 -8.67 -15.53 8.57
N GLN A 114 -8.22 -15.94 7.37
CA GLN A 114 -9.09 -16.06 6.20
C GLN A 114 -10.30 -16.96 6.49
N LYS A 115 -10.07 -18.13 7.08
CA LYS A 115 -11.15 -19.05 7.45
C LYS A 115 -12.12 -18.42 8.46
N PHE A 116 -11.62 -17.65 9.42
CA PHE A 116 -12.47 -16.98 10.40
C PHE A 116 -13.34 -15.88 9.76
N LEU A 117 -12.78 -15.12 8.81
CA LEU A 117 -13.53 -14.13 8.04
C LEU A 117 -14.65 -14.78 7.22
N ASP A 118 -14.37 -15.91 6.56
CA ASP A 118 -15.36 -16.68 5.82
C ASP A 118 -16.52 -17.14 6.74
N GLU A 119 -16.21 -17.60 7.96
CA GLU A 119 -17.21 -17.97 8.97
C GLU A 119 -18.07 -16.78 9.44
N GLN A 120 -17.48 -15.57 9.48
CA GLN A 120 -18.20 -14.33 9.78
C GLN A 120 -18.89 -13.70 8.56
N GLN A 121 -18.77 -14.29 7.37
CA GLN A 121 -19.28 -13.75 6.11
C GLN A 121 -18.73 -12.34 5.80
N VAL A 122 -17.45 -12.14 6.09
CA VAL A 122 -16.71 -10.91 5.76
C VAL A 122 -15.78 -11.24 4.60
N SER A 123 -15.82 -10.44 3.54
CA SER A 123 -14.91 -10.62 2.42
C SER A 123 -13.49 -10.23 2.84
N LYS A 124 -12.47 -10.84 2.22
CA LYS A 124 -11.06 -10.47 2.44
C LYS A 124 -10.86 -8.97 2.17
N ASP A 125 -11.41 -8.51 1.06
CA ASP A 125 -11.26 -7.14 0.57
C ASP A 125 -11.92 -6.13 1.51
N ASP A 126 -13.15 -6.39 1.96
CA ASP A 126 -13.85 -5.54 2.95
C ASP A 126 -13.02 -5.44 4.25
N TYR A 127 -12.44 -6.55 4.69
CA TYR A 127 -11.61 -6.57 5.89
C TYR A 127 -10.34 -5.73 5.72
N ILE A 128 -9.65 -5.86 4.58
CA ILE A 128 -8.43 -5.09 4.29
C ILE A 128 -8.76 -3.60 4.19
N VAL A 129 -9.85 -3.21 3.51
CA VAL A 129 -10.28 -1.81 3.41
C VAL A 129 -10.47 -1.22 4.82
N GLU A 130 -11.18 -1.93 5.68
CA GLU A 130 -11.43 -1.51 7.07
C GLU A 130 -10.14 -1.46 7.89
N MET A 131 -9.18 -2.36 7.65
CA MET A 131 -7.85 -2.29 8.26
C MET A 131 -7.11 -1.02 7.84
N ILE A 132 -7.05 -0.71 6.54
CA ILE A 132 -6.35 0.47 6.03
C ILE A 132 -6.92 1.74 6.67
N ILE A 133 -8.25 1.87 6.70
CA ILE A 133 -8.95 3.00 7.32
C ILE A 133 -8.65 3.07 8.83
N SER A 134 -8.67 1.92 9.52
CA SER A 134 -8.42 1.86 10.96
C SER A 134 -7.00 2.25 11.34
N PHE A 135 -6.02 1.98 10.48
CA PHE A 135 -4.60 2.26 10.69
C PHE A 135 -4.10 3.51 9.95
N GLN A 136 -5.00 4.35 9.43
CA GLN A 136 -4.63 5.52 8.62
C GLN A 136 -3.69 6.50 9.37
N SER A 137 -3.85 6.63 10.69
CA SER A 137 -3.00 7.49 11.51
C SER A 137 -1.58 6.95 11.58
N GLU A 138 -1.44 5.64 11.79
CA GLU A 138 -0.18 4.92 11.85
C GLU A 138 0.55 4.99 10.50
N PHE A 139 -0.16 4.86 9.38
CA PHE A 139 0.44 5.03 8.05
C PHE A 139 0.89 6.48 7.82
N TYR A 140 0.07 7.45 8.20
CA TYR A 140 0.46 8.86 8.11
C TYR A 140 1.75 9.13 8.90
N ASP A 141 1.81 8.66 10.15
CA ASP A 141 3.00 8.84 11.00
C ASP A 141 4.22 8.10 10.43
N PHE A 142 4.06 6.88 9.93
CA PHE A 142 5.12 6.11 9.27
C PHE A 142 5.75 6.90 8.12
N PHE A 143 4.95 7.35 7.13
CA PHE A 143 5.47 8.06 5.96
C PHE A 143 6.01 9.46 6.28
N THR A 144 5.42 10.15 7.26
CA THR A 144 5.80 11.54 7.58
C THR A 144 6.88 11.67 8.64
N THR A 145 7.14 10.61 9.43
CA THR A 145 8.11 10.64 10.53
C THR A 145 9.21 9.60 10.34
N GLU A 146 8.87 8.35 10.05
CA GLU A 146 9.79 7.23 10.12
C GLU A 146 10.51 6.93 8.81
N VAL A 147 9.80 7.02 7.68
CA VAL A 147 10.33 6.68 6.36
C VAL A 147 11.44 7.65 5.94
N ASN A 148 12.56 7.07 5.47
CA ASN A 148 13.52 7.76 4.64
C ASN A 148 12.98 7.83 3.21
N VAL A 149 12.44 8.99 2.83
CA VAL A 149 11.73 9.19 1.56
C VAL A 149 12.60 8.89 0.34
N GLU A 150 13.90 9.19 0.40
CA GLU A 150 14.81 8.96 -0.74
C GLU A 150 15.04 7.46 -0.97
N GLU A 151 15.36 6.72 0.10
CA GLU A 151 15.53 5.27 0.06
C GLU A 151 14.24 4.57 -0.35
N TRP A 152 13.11 4.91 0.28
CA TRP A 152 11.80 4.34 -0.04
C TRP A 152 11.42 4.59 -1.51
N LYS A 153 11.58 5.82 -2.00
CA LYS A 153 11.28 6.18 -3.39
C LYS A 153 12.14 5.36 -4.35
N ASP A 154 13.43 5.23 -4.08
CA ASP A 154 14.33 4.52 -4.98
C ASP A 154 14.03 3.02 -5.04
N GLU A 155 13.77 2.41 -3.88
CA GLU A 155 13.37 1.00 -3.78
C GLU A 155 12.04 0.74 -4.48
N ILE A 156 11.05 1.61 -4.29
CA ILE A 156 9.73 1.39 -4.85
C ILE A 156 9.68 1.64 -6.36
N ILE A 157 10.46 2.61 -6.87
CA ILE A 157 10.63 2.82 -8.32
C ILE A 157 11.20 1.56 -8.97
N GLU A 158 12.22 0.96 -8.36
CA GLU A 158 12.81 -0.29 -8.86
C GLU A 158 11.78 -1.42 -8.86
N GLN A 159 11.07 -1.63 -7.75
CA GLN A 159 10.01 -2.64 -7.66
C GLN A 159 8.92 -2.45 -8.71
N ILE A 160 8.45 -1.21 -8.89
CA ILE A 160 7.38 -0.88 -9.82
C ILE A 160 7.83 -1.15 -11.27
N LEU A 161 9.00 -0.63 -11.67
CA LEU A 161 9.51 -0.76 -13.04
C LEU A 161 9.86 -2.20 -13.42
N LEU A 162 10.37 -3.01 -12.49
CA LEU A 162 10.65 -4.43 -12.71
C LEU A 162 9.38 -5.27 -12.96
N ASN A 163 8.22 -4.77 -12.54
CA ASN A 163 6.93 -5.46 -12.66
C ASN A 163 5.92 -4.71 -13.54
N TRP A 164 6.36 -3.77 -14.38
CA TRP A 164 5.50 -2.83 -15.14
C TRP A 164 4.85 -3.44 -16.42
N GLU A 165 4.64 -4.76 -16.48
CA GLU A 165 4.07 -5.46 -17.66
C GLU A 165 2.58 -5.78 -17.56
#